data_AF-A0A1B9IGW2-F1
#
_entry.id   AF-A0A1B9IGW2-F1
#
_cell.length_a   1.000
_cell.length_b   1.000
_cell.length_c   1.000
_cell.angle_alpha   90.00
_cell.angle_beta   90.00
_cell.angle_gamma   90.00
#
_symmetry.space_group_name_H-M   'P 1'
#
loop_
_entity.id
_entity.type
_entity.pdbx_description
1 polymer ?
#
loop_
_entity_poly.entity_id
_entity_poly.type
_entity_poly.pdbx_seq_one_letter_code
_entity_poly.pdbx_strand_id
1 'polypeptide(L)'
;MPFVPPPTTPLAYGFTDHIVHSINKVDIALRVFPARDDGTKRPWLIWVHGGAYIAGKHFNTPPFHLSAFHDQATYHIVTFSHRLLPQVSFQDMWDDITFQFQWCLTNLPSIIGEDKIEMDNYGLGVCMELSIHSTHTVNKEFEDGITPDTNTPPNVLMRMLEDREKSRAQIFAPWNWEMPSILTPEQLEAYWGYNYENTEEDKRRMDLNNHIHKKGIRMNLLFREETFI
;
A
#
# COMPACT_ATOMS: atom_id res chain seq x y z
N MET A 1 -7.40 -13.60 -17.13
CA MET A 1 -8.70 -12.94 -16.89
C MET A 1 -8.63 -11.54 -17.51
N PRO A 2 -9.70 -11.02 -18.14
CA PRO A 2 -9.70 -9.62 -18.58
C PRO A 2 -9.53 -8.70 -17.36
N PHE A 3 -8.73 -7.65 -17.50
CA PHE A 3 -8.59 -6.61 -16.50
C PHE A 3 -9.96 -5.96 -16.28
N VAL A 4 -10.58 -6.21 -15.13
CA VAL A 4 -11.77 -5.48 -14.71
C VAL A 4 -11.24 -4.21 -14.07
N PRO A 5 -11.46 -3.01 -14.66
CA PRO A 5 -11.08 -1.78 -14.00
C PRO A 5 -11.74 -1.76 -12.63
N PRO A 6 -11.03 -1.37 -11.57
CA PRO A 6 -11.60 -1.37 -10.23
C PRO A 6 -12.86 -0.51 -10.23
N PRO A 7 -13.89 -0.89 -9.45
CA PRO A 7 -15.12 -0.12 -9.36
C PRO A 7 -14.78 1.35 -9.08
N THR A 8 -15.22 2.26 -9.94
CA THR A 8 -15.03 3.72 -9.77
C THR A 8 -15.98 4.30 -8.72
N THR A 9 -16.41 3.49 -7.75
CA THR A 9 -17.33 3.92 -6.71
C THR A 9 -16.55 4.82 -5.75
N PRO A 10 -16.99 6.07 -5.54
CA PRO A 10 -16.33 6.94 -4.59
C PRO A 10 -16.27 6.32 -3.20
N LEU A 11 -15.22 6.64 -2.44
CA LEU A 11 -15.07 6.16 -1.07
C LEU A 11 -16.25 6.64 -0.22
N ALA A 12 -17.22 5.75 0.01
CA ALA A 12 -18.48 6.06 0.70
C ALA A 12 -18.37 6.03 2.24
N TYR A 13 -17.15 5.88 2.76
CA TYR A 13 -16.90 5.52 4.15
C TYR A 13 -16.31 6.72 4.90
N GLY A 14 -16.80 6.96 6.11
CA GLY A 14 -16.16 7.90 7.04
C GLY A 14 -14.83 7.33 7.52
N PHE A 15 -13.80 8.16 7.54
CA PHE A 15 -12.48 7.76 8.01
C PHE A 15 -11.77 8.90 8.75
N THR A 16 -10.72 8.54 9.48
CA THR A 16 -9.76 9.49 10.07
C THR A 16 -8.33 9.04 9.78
N ASP A 17 -7.46 10.00 9.48
CA ASP A 17 -6.03 9.75 9.24
C ASP A 17 -5.21 10.16 10.47
N HIS A 18 -4.20 9.36 10.80
CA HIS A 18 -3.35 9.58 11.97
C HIS A 18 -1.90 9.40 11.60
N ILE A 19 -1.07 10.41 11.91
CA ILE A 19 0.39 10.26 11.90
C ILE A 19 0.77 9.61 13.23
N VAL A 20 1.37 8.44 13.12
CA VAL A 20 1.69 7.58 14.26
C VAL A 20 3.10 7.86 14.78
N HIS A 21 4.05 8.03 13.86
CA HIS A 21 5.42 8.44 14.16
C HIS A 21 6.13 8.98 12.93
N SER A 22 7.23 9.72 13.14
CA SER A 22 8.09 10.20 12.07
C SER A 22 9.47 9.54 12.21
N ILE A 23 9.83 8.66 11.28
CA ILE A 23 11.11 7.95 11.29
C ILE A 23 11.94 8.45 10.12
N ASN A 24 13.16 8.95 10.39
CA ASN A 24 14.05 9.51 9.37
C ASN A 24 13.37 10.61 8.53
N LYS A 25 12.52 11.46 9.13
CA LYS A 25 11.74 12.50 8.41
C LYS A 25 10.62 11.98 7.50
N VAL A 26 10.29 10.70 7.59
CA VAL A 26 9.13 10.12 6.90
C VAL A 26 8.03 9.87 7.91
N ASP A 27 6.85 10.45 7.67
CA ASP A 27 5.68 10.23 8.50
C ASP A 27 5.07 8.85 8.19
N ILE A 28 5.01 8.01 9.22
CA ILE A 28 4.30 6.74 9.22
C ILE A 28 2.87 7.03 9.68
N ALA A 29 1.91 6.63 8.86
CA ALA A 29 0.52 7.02 9.02
C ALA A 29 -0.40 5.82 8.84
N LEU A 30 -1.55 5.89 9.48
CA LEU A 30 -2.63 4.92 9.31
C LEU A 30 -3.96 5.63 9.07
N ARG A 31 -4.91 4.88 8.50
CA ARG A 31 -6.29 5.33 8.34
C ARG A 31 -7.22 4.41 9.13
N VAL A 32 -8.14 5.01 9.87
CA VAL A 32 -9.18 4.30 10.63
C VAL A 32 -10.53 4.50 9.95
N PHE A 33 -11.20 3.39 9.64
CA PHE A 33 -12.59 3.31 9.21
C PHE A 33 -13.41 2.71 10.35
N PRO A 34 -14.09 3.54 11.16
CA PRO A 34 -14.93 3.04 12.24
C PRO A 34 -16.07 2.20 11.68
N ALA A 35 -16.36 1.05 12.30
CA ALA A 35 -17.52 0.24 11.99
C ALA A 35 -18.81 1.04 12.14
N ARG A 36 -19.89 0.57 11.51
CA ARG A 36 -21.23 1.11 11.73
C ARG A 36 -21.59 1.03 13.22
N ASP A 37 -21.96 2.17 13.79
CA ASP A 37 -22.42 2.26 15.17
C ASP A 37 -23.85 1.74 15.30
N ASP A 38 -24.01 0.63 16.02
CA ASP A 38 -25.30 0.09 16.45
C ASP A 38 -25.35 -0.14 17.97
N GLY A 39 -24.45 0.51 18.72
CA GLY A 39 -24.33 0.39 20.16
C GLY A 39 -23.64 -0.89 20.65
N THR A 40 -23.05 -1.70 19.75
CA THR A 40 -22.28 -2.89 20.13
C THR A 40 -20.78 -2.69 19.93
N LYS A 41 -19.96 -3.35 20.76
CA LYS A 41 -18.52 -3.43 20.54
C LYS A 41 -18.24 -4.25 19.30
N ARG A 42 -17.25 -3.82 18.51
CA ARG A 42 -16.84 -4.50 17.30
C ARG A 42 -15.35 -4.86 17.32
N PRO A 43 -14.97 -6.00 16.72
CA PRO A 43 -13.57 -6.31 16.47
C PRO A 43 -12.96 -5.34 15.46
N TRP A 44 -11.64 -5.38 15.34
CA TRP A 44 -10.92 -4.55 14.39
C TRP A 44 -10.03 -5.38 13.46
N LEU A 45 -9.85 -4.90 12.23
CA LEU A 45 -9.07 -5.54 11.20
C LEU A 45 -7.90 -4.63 10.84
N ILE A 46 -6.69 -5.17 10.96
CA ILE A 46 -5.48 -4.52 10.46
C ILE A 46 -5.33 -4.88 8.99
N TRP A 47 -5.12 -3.88 8.14
CA TRP A 47 -4.83 -4.07 6.72
C TRP A 47 -3.48 -3.47 6.35
N VAL A 48 -2.59 -4.30 5.83
CA VAL A 48 -1.34 -3.86 5.20
C VAL A 48 -1.47 -4.01 3.69
N HIS A 49 -1.34 -2.89 2.98
CA HIS A 49 -1.55 -2.86 1.54
C HIS A 49 -0.53 -3.69 0.77
N GLY A 50 -0.91 -4.10 -0.44
CA GLY A 50 -0.02 -4.79 -1.38
C GLY A 50 0.79 -3.86 -2.24
N GLY A 51 1.23 -4.36 -3.40
CA GLY A 51 2.19 -3.66 -4.26
C GLY A 51 3.63 -4.14 -4.09
N ALA A 52 3.79 -5.37 -3.58
CA ALA A 52 5.05 -6.08 -3.49
C ALA A 52 6.20 -5.26 -2.87
N TYR A 53 5.85 -4.49 -1.83
CA TYR A 53 6.77 -3.67 -1.03
C TYR A 53 7.44 -2.50 -1.75
N ILE A 54 7.12 -2.24 -3.02
CA ILE A 54 7.68 -1.11 -3.78
C ILE A 54 6.62 -0.08 -4.17
N ALA A 55 5.36 -0.46 -4.07
CA ALA A 55 4.23 0.40 -4.35
C ALA A 55 3.04 0.07 -3.45
N GLY A 56 1.93 0.75 -3.67
CA GLY A 56 0.72 0.64 -2.86
C GLY A 56 0.53 1.85 -1.97
N LYS A 57 -0.53 1.81 -1.17
CA LYS A 57 -0.97 2.94 -0.33
C LYS A 57 -1.89 2.43 0.77
N HIS A 58 -1.76 3.02 1.96
CA HIS A 58 -2.59 2.67 3.10
C HIS A 58 -4.00 3.27 3.01
N PHE A 59 -4.13 4.46 2.42
CA PHE A 59 -5.39 5.21 2.42
C PHE A 59 -6.46 4.67 1.45
N ASN A 60 -6.12 3.70 0.59
CA ASN A 60 -7.06 3.07 -0.33
C ASN A 60 -7.11 1.54 -0.14
N THR A 61 -8.07 1.10 0.66
CA THR A 61 -8.36 -0.32 0.89
C THR A 61 -9.03 -0.93 -0.35
N PRO A 62 -8.71 -2.18 -0.76
CA PRO A 62 -9.41 -2.79 -1.89
C PRO A 62 -10.94 -2.80 -1.68
N PRO A 63 -11.76 -2.49 -2.71
CA PRO A 63 -13.21 -2.32 -2.54
C PRO A 63 -13.92 -3.51 -1.88
N PHE A 64 -13.45 -4.73 -2.14
CA PHE A 64 -14.02 -5.94 -1.54
C PHE A 64 -13.77 -6.04 -0.03
N HIS A 65 -12.72 -5.42 0.52
CA HIS A 65 -12.47 -5.42 1.97
C HIS A 65 -13.50 -4.57 2.71
N LEU A 66 -13.80 -3.37 2.21
CA LEU A 66 -14.79 -2.51 2.85
C LEU A 66 -16.18 -3.17 2.79
N SER A 67 -16.56 -3.74 1.64
CA SER A 67 -17.84 -4.46 1.55
C SER A 67 -17.90 -5.71 2.45
N ALA A 68 -16.85 -6.54 2.46
CA ALA A 68 -16.88 -7.79 3.23
C ALA A 68 -16.72 -7.55 4.74
N PHE A 69 -15.72 -6.76 5.14
CA PHE A 69 -15.37 -6.64 6.55
C PHE A 69 -16.08 -5.47 7.24
N HIS A 70 -16.21 -4.32 6.57
CA HIS A 70 -16.89 -3.17 7.16
C HIS A 70 -18.42 -3.29 7.05
N ASP A 71 -18.96 -3.58 5.86
CA ASP A 71 -20.43 -3.57 5.68
C ASP A 71 -21.12 -4.85 6.15
N GLN A 72 -20.55 -6.02 5.85
CA GLN A 72 -21.18 -7.30 6.20
C GLN A 72 -20.76 -7.79 7.58
N ALA A 73 -19.46 -7.74 7.89
CA ALA A 73 -18.93 -8.27 9.15
C ALA A 73 -18.81 -7.20 10.26
N THR A 74 -19.03 -5.91 9.95
CA THR A 74 -19.04 -4.80 10.92
C THR A 74 -17.74 -4.60 11.71
N TYR A 75 -16.58 -4.77 11.07
CA TYR A 75 -15.26 -4.54 11.67
C TYR A 75 -14.90 -3.06 11.60
N HIS A 76 -14.19 -2.56 12.62
CA HIS A 76 -13.36 -1.38 12.46
C HIS A 76 -12.19 -1.76 11.56
N ILE A 77 -11.88 -0.99 10.52
CA ILE A 77 -10.73 -1.29 9.65
C ILE A 77 -9.64 -0.25 9.90
N VAL A 78 -8.42 -0.71 10.14
CA VAL A 78 -7.25 0.15 10.30
C VAL A 78 -6.21 -0.23 9.27
N THR A 79 -5.85 0.71 8.40
CA THR A 79 -4.89 0.45 7.32
C THR A 79 -3.56 1.09 7.63
N PHE A 80 -2.49 0.29 7.57
CA PHE A 80 -1.14 0.73 7.94
C PHE A 80 -0.33 1.12 6.72
N SER A 81 0.43 2.22 6.82
CA SER A 81 1.48 2.53 5.86
C SER A 81 2.76 1.79 6.22
N HIS A 82 3.68 1.67 5.26
CA HIS A 82 5.04 1.26 5.54
C HIS A 82 5.95 1.90 4.49
N ARG A 83 7.19 2.16 4.86
CA ARG A 83 8.19 2.65 3.90
C ARG A 83 8.44 1.60 2.82
N LEU A 84 8.73 2.04 1.61
CA LEU A 84 8.81 1.16 0.43
C LEU A 84 10.26 0.90 0.01
N LEU A 85 10.49 -0.26 -0.60
CA LEU A 85 11.72 -0.58 -1.32
C LEU A 85 12.00 0.45 -2.43
N PRO A 86 13.26 0.67 -2.81
CA PRO A 86 14.48 0.09 -2.23
C PRO A 86 15.08 0.93 -1.09
N GLN A 87 14.44 2.01 -0.64
CA GLN A 87 15.03 2.92 0.35
C GLN A 87 15.12 2.33 1.76
N VAL A 88 14.33 1.29 2.07
CA VAL A 88 14.34 0.64 3.38
C VAL A 88 14.52 -0.88 3.26
N SER A 89 14.89 -1.52 4.36
CA SER A 89 14.94 -2.98 4.46
C SER A 89 13.55 -3.56 4.74
N PHE A 90 13.38 -4.87 4.59
CA PHE A 90 12.17 -5.54 5.06
C PHE A 90 11.98 -5.41 6.58
N GLN A 91 13.08 -5.43 7.35
CA GLN A 91 13.04 -5.23 8.80
C GLN A 91 12.49 -3.83 9.16
N ASP A 92 12.91 -2.79 8.45
CA ASP A 92 12.37 -1.43 8.64
C ASP A 92 10.85 -1.38 8.40
N MET A 93 10.34 -2.09 7.39
CA MET A 93 8.90 -2.18 7.12
C MET A 93 8.15 -2.91 8.24
N TRP A 94 8.74 -4.00 8.74
CA TRP A 94 8.22 -4.73 9.88
C TRP A 94 8.15 -3.87 11.13
N ASP A 95 9.18 -3.05 11.37
CA ASP A 95 9.24 -2.13 12.49
C ASP A 95 8.17 -1.04 12.34
N ASP A 96 7.96 -0.49 11.13
CA ASP A 96 6.87 0.47 10.84
C ASP A 96 5.49 -0.12 11.20
N ILE A 97 5.23 -1.37 10.80
CA ILE A 97 3.97 -2.09 11.06
C ILE A 97 3.81 -2.38 12.56
N THR A 98 4.87 -2.86 13.21
CA THR A 98 4.86 -3.19 14.64
C THR A 98 4.60 -1.94 15.48
N PHE A 99 5.23 -0.82 15.14
CA PHE A 99 5.03 0.44 15.84
C PHE A 99 3.58 0.94 15.71
N GLN A 100 2.99 0.86 14.51
CA GLN A 100 1.58 1.21 14.30
C GLN A 100 0.64 0.31 15.09
N PHE A 101 0.91 -0.99 15.16
CA PHE A 101 0.12 -1.91 15.97
C PHE A 101 0.14 -1.52 17.46
N GLN A 102 1.32 -1.22 18.01
CA GLN A 102 1.44 -0.79 19.41
C GLN A 102 0.74 0.55 19.66
N TRP A 103 0.84 1.49 18.71
CA TRP A 103 0.10 2.74 18.78
C TRP A 103 -1.41 2.51 18.79
N CYS A 104 -1.92 1.60 17.96
CA CYS A 104 -3.34 1.24 17.93
C CYS A 104 -3.83 0.71 19.27
N LEU A 105 -3.05 -0.15 19.93
CA LEU A 105 -3.40 -0.69 21.26
C LEU A 105 -3.62 0.40 22.31
N THR A 106 -2.97 1.56 22.15
CA THR A 106 -3.06 2.69 23.08
C THR A 106 -4.11 3.71 22.67
N ASN A 107 -4.28 3.97 21.37
CA ASN A 107 -5.01 5.13 20.87
C ASN A 107 -6.37 4.81 20.23
N LEU A 108 -6.60 3.60 19.72
CA LEU A 108 -7.89 3.29 19.11
C LEU A 108 -9.08 3.44 20.07
N PRO A 109 -9.00 3.09 21.37
CA PRO A 109 -10.12 3.30 22.29
C PRO A 109 -10.54 4.76 22.41
N SER A 110 -9.61 5.71 22.38
CA SER A 110 -9.96 7.14 22.44
C SER A 110 -10.50 7.70 21.12
N ILE A 111 -10.07 7.12 19.99
CA ILE A 111 -10.51 7.53 18.65
C ILE A 111 -11.90 6.98 18.33
N ILE A 112 -12.16 5.71 18.65
CA ILE A 112 -13.38 4.99 18.30
C ILE A 112 -14.42 5.06 19.44
N GLY A 113 -13.96 5.06 20.69
CA GLY A 113 -14.77 4.91 21.90
C GLY A 113 -14.45 3.59 22.61
N GLU A 114 -14.10 3.67 23.90
CA GLU A 114 -13.73 2.50 24.73
C GLU A 114 -14.86 1.46 24.82
N ASP A 115 -16.11 1.91 24.68
CA ASP A 115 -17.33 1.12 24.68
C ASP A 115 -17.70 0.58 23.28
N LYS A 116 -16.94 0.89 22.23
CA LYS A 116 -17.23 0.52 20.83
C LYS A 116 -16.21 -0.42 20.18
N ILE A 117 -15.04 -0.60 20.77
CA ILE A 117 -14.00 -1.49 20.23
C ILE A 117 -13.68 -2.68 21.16
N GLU A 118 -13.52 -3.86 20.56
CA GLU A 118 -12.99 -5.06 21.20
C GLU A 118 -11.47 -5.15 20.98
N MET A 119 -10.68 -4.54 21.88
CA MET A 119 -9.23 -4.46 21.68
C MET A 119 -8.53 -5.83 21.57
N ASP A 120 -9.05 -6.84 22.25
CA ASP A 120 -8.50 -8.21 22.27
C ASP A 120 -8.96 -9.08 21.08
N ASN A 121 -9.87 -8.58 20.24
CA ASN A 121 -10.42 -9.30 19.11
C ASN A 121 -10.07 -8.60 17.80
N TYR A 122 -8.98 -9.06 17.17
CA TYR A 122 -8.51 -8.47 15.91
C TYR A 122 -8.11 -9.50 14.87
N GLY A 123 -8.32 -9.11 13.60
CA GLY A 123 -7.82 -9.81 12.43
C GLY A 123 -6.60 -9.12 11.83
N LEU A 124 -5.74 -9.90 11.18
CA LEU A 124 -4.65 -9.38 10.36
C LEU A 124 -4.88 -9.77 8.90
N GLY A 125 -5.06 -8.76 8.05
CA GLY A 125 -5.10 -8.87 6.60
C GLY A 125 -3.83 -8.28 5.98
N VAL A 126 -3.15 -9.06 5.15
CA VAL A 126 -1.98 -8.60 4.41
C VAL A 126 -2.15 -8.98 2.95
N CYS A 127 -2.07 -8.01 2.04
CA CYS A 127 -1.96 -8.31 0.61
C CYS A 127 -0.51 -8.40 0.20
N MET A 128 0.14 -9.55 0.34
CA MET A 128 1.42 -9.78 -0.33
C MET A 128 1.16 -10.26 -1.74
N GLU A 129 0.59 -9.43 -2.61
CA GLU A 129 0.53 -9.74 -4.03
C GLU A 129 1.93 -9.61 -4.63
N LEU A 130 2.75 -10.64 -4.39
CA LEU A 130 3.85 -10.98 -5.26
C LEU A 130 3.23 -11.70 -6.45
N SER A 131 3.14 -11.02 -7.59
CA SER A 131 2.94 -11.71 -8.87
C SER A 131 4.19 -12.55 -9.16
N ILE A 132 4.29 -13.72 -8.53
CA ILE A 132 5.25 -14.77 -8.92
C ILE A 132 4.63 -15.44 -10.14
N HIS A 133 4.81 -14.83 -11.31
CA HIS A 133 4.65 -15.59 -12.54
C HIS A 133 5.80 -16.60 -12.57
N SER A 134 5.49 -17.87 -12.30
CA SER A 134 6.43 -18.97 -12.53
C SER A 134 6.86 -18.91 -14.00
N THR A 135 8.14 -18.66 -14.24
CA THR A 135 8.79 -18.45 -15.54
C THR A 135 8.78 -19.67 -16.47
N HIS A 136 7.85 -20.61 -16.32
CA HIS A 136 7.87 -21.87 -17.08
C HIS A 136 6.73 -22.10 -18.07
N THR A 137 5.62 -21.34 -18.06
CA THR A 137 4.58 -21.48 -19.11
C THR A 137 3.60 -20.30 -19.14
N VAL A 138 4.05 -19.09 -19.46
CA VAL A 138 3.11 -17.99 -19.78
C VAL A 138 3.48 -17.40 -21.14
N ASN A 139 2.46 -17.26 -21.98
CA ASN A 139 2.54 -16.78 -23.35
C ASN A 139 3.35 -15.48 -23.45
N LYS A 140 4.42 -15.53 -24.25
CA LYS A 140 5.28 -14.39 -24.61
C LYS A 140 4.49 -13.16 -25.10
N GLU A 141 3.28 -13.37 -25.63
CA GLU A 141 2.40 -12.33 -26.16
C GLU A 141 1.74 -11.43 -25.08
N PHE A 142 1.75 -11.83 -23.80
CA PHE A 142 1.22 -10.99 -22.71
C PHE A 142 2.28 -10.08 -22.05
N GLU A 143 3.57 -10.38 -22.23
CA GLU A 143 4.67 -9.65 -21.56
C GLU A 143 4.97 -8.28 -22.19
N ASP A 144 4.66 -8.08 -23.48
CA ASP A 144 5.03 -6.86 -24.20
C ASP A 144 3.97 -5.73 -24.11
N GLY A 145 2.79 -5.98 -23.51
CA GLY A 145 1.61 -5.15 -23.74
C GLY A 145 0.98 -4.41 -22.55
N ILE A 146 1.27 -4.75 -21.30
CA ILE A 146 0.42 -4.30 -20.16
C ILE A 146 1.05 -3.20 -19.31
N THR A 147 2.37 -3.02 -19.37
CA THR A 147 3.04 -1.97 -18.60
C THR A 147 3.70 -0.99 -19.53
N PRO A 148 3.25 0.28 -19.57
CA PRO A 148 4.02 1.31 -20.25
C PRO A 148 5.37 1.35 -19.56
N ASP A 149 6.44 0.90 -20.21
CA ASP A 149 7.77 1.35 -19.84
C ASP A 149 7.75 2.86 -20.13
N THR A 150 7.69 3.69 -19.08
CA THR A 150 7.56 5.16 -19.19
C THR A 150 8.87 5.82 -19.63
N ASN A 151 9.80 5.03 -20.19
CA ASN A 151 11.09 5.41 -20.76
C ASN A 151 12.09 6.00 -19.73
N THR A 152 12.02 5.60 -18.46
CA THR A 152 13.07 5.98 -17.50
C THR A 152 14.43 5.45 -17.96
N PRO A 153 15.45 6.33 -18.12
CA PRO A 153 16.77 5.90 -18.58
C PRO A 153 17.38 4.83 -17.65
N PRO A 154 18.06 3.79 -18.17
CA PRO A 154 18.60 2.71 -17.34
C PRO A 154 19.52 3.20 -16.21
N ASN A 155 20.34 4.22 -16.45
CA ASN A 155 21.19 4.81 -15.41
C ASN A 155 20.41 5.53 -14.30
N VAL A 156 19.18 5.99 -14.56
CA VAL A 156 18.29 6.52 -13.52
C VAL A 156 17.71 5.37 -12.71
N LEU A 157 17.26 4.29 -13.35
CA LEU A 157 16.74 3.10 -12.66
C LEU A 157 17.79 2.46 -11.75
N MET A 158 19.03 2.32 -12.22
CA MET A 158 20.11 1.77 -11.41
C MET A 158 20.39 2.64 -10.17
N ARG A 159 20.42 3.98 -10.32
CA ARG A 159 20.56 4.88 -9.17
C ARG A 159 19.41 4.78 -8.18
N MET A 160 18.17 4.63 -8.67
CA MET A 160 17.02 4.42 -7.79
C MET A 160 17.11 3.07 -7.08
N LEU A 161 17.51 2.01 -7.79
CA LEU A 161 17.70 0.67 -7.24
C LEU A 161 18.78 0.63 -6.14
N GLU A 162 19.82 1.46 -6.27
CA GLU A 162 20.91 1.64 -5.31
C GLU A 162 20.58 2.62 -4.17
N ASP A 163 19.44 3.31 -4.22
CA ASP A 163 19.04 4.26 -3.18
C ASP A 163 18.78 3.53 -1.85
N ARG A 164 19.48 3.95 -0.80
CA ARG A 164 19.34 3.43 0.58
C ARG A 164 19.03 4.54 1.59
N GLU A 165 18.78 5.75 1.11
CA GLU A 165 18.54 6.91 1.96
C GLU A 165 17.16 6.80 2.61
N LYS A 166 17.11 6.38 3.88
CA LYS A 166 15.84 6.14 4.57
C LYS A 166 14.99 7.40 4.66
N SER A 167 15.61 8.59 4.67
CA SER A 167 14.86 9.86 4.75
C SER A 167 14.15 10.26 3.47
N ARG A 168 14.40 9.55 2.37
CA ARG A 168 13.69 9.70 1.09
C ARG A 168 12.74 8.53 0.82
N ALA A 169 12.53 7.65 1.80
CA ALA A 169 11.61 6.55 1.62
C ALA A 169 10.18 7.07 1.47
N GLN A 170 9.48 6.61 0.43
CA GLN A 170 8.06 6.90 0.29
C GLN A 170 7.24 5.82 1.01
N ILE A 171 6.06 6.21 1.50
CA ILE A 171 5.06 5.32 2.11
C ILE A 171 3.86 5.05 1.18
N PHE A 172 3.90 5.61 -0.03
CA PHE A 172 2.92 5.38 -1.07
C PHE A 172 3.58 5.38 -2.44
N ALA A 173 3.00 4.64 -3.39
CA ALA A 173 3.19 4.83 -4.82
C ALA A 173 1.96 4.26 -5.56
N PRO A 174 1.53 4.88 -6.68
CA PRO A 174 0.47 4.33 -7.51
C PRO A 174 0.91 3.00 -8.12
N TRP A 175 -0.05 2.17 -8.52
CA TRP A 175 0.19 1.00 -9.33
C TRP A 175 0.12 1.34 -10.82
N ASN A 176 0.60 0.44 -11.68
CA ASN A 176 0.65 0.69 -13.12
C ASN A 176 -0.71 1.07 -13.74
N TRP A 177 -1.81 0.44 -13.29
CA TRP A 177 -3.16 0.77 -13.79
C TRP A 177 -3.71 2.10 -13.24
N GLU A 178 -3.04 2.68 -12.24
CA GLU A 178 -3.34 3.98 -11.66
C GLU A 178 -2.53 5.11 -12.31
N MET A 179 -1.81 4.82 -13.38
CA MET A 179 -1.03 5.79 -14.14
C MET A 179 -1.81 6.23 -15.40
N PRO A 180 -1.63 7.48 -15.86
CA PRO A 180 -2.09 7.89 -17.17
C PRO A 180 -1.45 7.04 -18.27
N SER A 181 -2.14 6.71 -19.37
CA SER A 181 -3.50 7.13 -19.76
C SER A 181 -4.62 6.20 -19.29
N ILE A 182 -4.37 5.32 -18.32
CA ILE A 182 -5.34 4.30 -17.89
C ILE A 182 -6.44 4.92 -17.03
N LEU A 183 -6.06 5.72 -16.03
CA LEU A 183 -6.97 6.52 -15.22
C LEU A 183 -6.62 8.00 -15.34
N THR A 184 -7.65 8.85 -15.42
CA THR A 184 -7.49 10.31 -15.30
C THR A 184 -7.37 10.72 -13.83
N PRO A 185 -6.79 11.90 -13.53
CA PRO A 185 -6.74 12.43 -12.16
C PRO A 185 -8.12 12.48 -11.50
N GLU A 186 -9.18 12.83 -12.23
CA GLU A 186 -10.55 12.88 -11.69
C GLU A 186 -11.06 11.48 -11.32
N GLN A 187 -10.70 10.46 -12.10
CA GLN A 187 -11.05 9.07 -11.79
C GLN A 187 -10.27 8.56 -10.57
N LEU A 188 -8.99 8.93 -10.44
CA LEU A 188 -8.18 8.61 -9.27
C LEU A 188 -8.71 9.33 -8.03
N GLU A 189 -9.06 10.60 -8.13
CA GLU A 189 -9.65 11.37 -7.02
C GLU A 189 -10.97 10.76 -6.57
N ALA A 190 -11.86 10.44 -7.52
CA ALA A 190 -13.10 9.75 -7.22
C ALA A 190 -12.83 8.43 -6.51
N TYR A 191 -11.88 7.62 -6.98
CA TYR A 191 -11.59 6.30 -6.44
C TYR A 191 -10.87 6.33 -5.08
N TRP A 192 -9.93 7.25 -4.87
CA TRP A 192 -9.13 7.33 -3.64
C TRP A 192 -9.76 8.24 -2.57
N GLY A 193 -10.72 9.08 -2.95
CA GLY A 193 -11.25 10.14 -2.10
C GLY A 193 -10.19 11.21 -1.77
N TYR A 194 -9.18 11.35 -2.64
CA TYR A 194 -8.05 12.26 -2.45
C TYR A 194 -7.59 12.80 -3.80
N ASN A 195 -7.48 14.12 -3.92
CA ASN A 195 -6.94 14.74 -5.13
C ASN A 195 -5.47 14.35 -5.31
N TYR A 196 -5.19 13.57 -6.34
CA TYR A 196 -3.88 13.03 -6.61
C TYR A 196 -3.52 13.21 -8.07
N GLU A 197 -2.34 13.78 -8.29
CA GLU A 197 -1.73 13.92 -9.62
C GLU A 197 -0.46 13.07 -9.68
N ASN A 198 -0.40 12.14 -10.64
CA ASN A 198 0.79 11.31 -10.84
C ASN A 198 1.97 12.19 -11.25
N THR A 199 3.08 12.05 -10.53
CA THR A 199 4.32 12.77 -10.80
C THR A 199 5.25 11.99 -11.73
N GLU A 200 6.31 12.65 -12.20
CA GLU A 200 7.41 11.96 -12.90
C GLU A 200 8.14 10.95 -12.00
N GLU A 201 8.11 11.15 -10.68
CA GLU A 201 8.69 10.20 -9.73
C GLU A 201 7.87 8.91 -9.64
N ASP A 202 6.54 9.03 -9.69
CA ASP A 202 5.63 7.88 -9.73
C ASP A 202 5.85 7.02 -10.97
N LYS A 203 6.00 7.66 -12.13
CA LYS A 203 6.35 7.00 -13.40
C LYS A 203 7.65 6.22 -13.28
N ARG A 204 8.71 6.87 -12.79
CA ARG A 204 10.02 6.23 -12.58
C ARG A 204 9.95 5.06 -11.60
N ARG A 205 9.11 5.16 -10.58
CA ARG A 205 8.94 4.08 -9.61
C ARG A 205 8.20 2.88 -10.19
N MET A 206 7.24 3.12 -11.08
CA MET A 206 6.61 2.06 -11.86
C MET A 206 7.59 1.38 -12.82
N ASP A 207 8.43 2.14 -13.50
CA ASP A 207 9.51 1.57 -14.32
C ASP A 207 10.50 0.76 -13.46
N LEU A 208 10.82 1.23 -12.26
CA LEU A 208 11.67 0.50 -11.31
C LEU A 208 11.02 -0.81 -10.86
N ASN A 209 9.72 -0.79 -10.55
CA ASN A 209 8.95 -1.99 -10.20
C ASN A 209 8.97 -3.01 -11.34
N ASN A 210 8.75 -2.56 -12.58
CA ASN A 210 8.80 -3.39 -13.78
C ASN A 210 10.20 -3.93 -14.02
N HIS A 211 11.25 -3.12 -13.85
CA HIS A 211 12.63 -3.54 -13.95
C HIS A 211 12.97 -4.65 -12.93
N ILE A 212 12.60 -4.46 -11.67
CA ILE A 212 12.82 -5.44 -10.59
C ILE A 212 12.11 -6.76 -10.89
N HIS A 213 10.88 -6.70 -11.42
CA HIS A 213 10.12 -7.86 -11.83
C HIS A 213 10.78 -8.58 -13.01
N LYS A 214 11.06 -7.87 -14.11
CA LYS A 214 11.72 -8.40 -15.33
C LYS A 214 13.09 -9.01 -15.05
N LYS A 215 13.81 -8.50 -14.05
CA LYS A 215 15.13 -9.02 -13.63
C LYS A 215 15.05 -10.12 -12.58
N GLY A 216 13.88 -10.40 -12.00
CA GLY A 216 13.73 -11.42 -10.96
C GLY A 216 14.50 -11.11 -9.67
N ILE A 217 14.82 -9.84 -9.41
CA ILE A 217 15.69 -9.44 -8.28
C ILE A 217 14.91 -9.04 -7.02
N ARG A 218 13.58 -9.14 -7.02
CA ARG A 218 12.73 -8.71 -5.89
C ARG A 218 13.09 -9.43 -4.59
N MET A 219 13.29 -10.74 -4.64
CA MET A 219 13.63 -11.53 -3.46
C MET A 219 14.99 -11.11 -2.90
N ASN A 220 15.96 -10.82 -3.77
CA ASN A 220 17.27 -10.31 -3.34
C ASN A 220 17.12 -8.96 -2.63
N LEU A 221 16.22 -8.08 -3.08
CA LEU A 221 15.98 -6.80 -2.40
C LEU A 221 15.28 -6.96 -1.04
N LEU A 222 14.35 -7.92 -0.92
CA LEU A 222 13.63 -8.17 0.34
C LEU A 222 14.54 -8.78 1.41
N PHE A 223 15.41 -9.70 1.02
CA PHE A 223 16.26 -10.47 1.93
C PHE A 223 17.73 -10.07 1.87
N ARG A 224 18.06 -8.88 1.36
CA ARG A 224 19.44 -8.36 1.39
C ARG A 224 19.87 -8.05 2.82
N GLU A 225 21.14 -8.31 3.11
CA GLU A 225 21.79 -8.04 4.39
C GLU A 225 22.55 -6.69 4.39
N GLU A 226 22.26 -5.80 3.43
CA GLU A 226 22.93 -4.51 3.27
C GLU A 226 22.64 -3.56 4.44
N THR A 227 23.63 -2.77 4.83
CA THR A 227 23.45 -1.61 5.73
C THR A 227 22.85 -0.43 4.97
N PHE A 228 21.83 0.18 5.56
CA PHE A 228 21.18 1.38 5.05
C PHE A 228 21.72 2.61 5.77
N ILE A 229 21.88 3.70 5.01
CA ILE A 229 22.43 4.98 5.50
C ILE A 229 21.33 5.98 5.85
#